data_AF-A0A699Z9I5-F1
#
_entry.id   AF-A0A699Z9I5-F1
#
_cell.length_a   1.000
_cell.length_b   1.000
_cell.length_c   1.000
_cell.angle_alpha   90.00
_cell.angle_beta   90.00
_cell.angle_gamma   90.00
#
_symmetry.space_group_name_H-M   'P 1'
#
loop_
_entity.id
_entity.type
_entity.pdbx_description
1 polymer ?
#
loop_
_entity_poly.entity_id
_entity_poly.type
_entity_poly.pdbx_seq_one_letter_code
_entity_poly.pdbx_strand_id
1 'polypeptide(L)'
;MVYAFSRDGAMLGSRWWRQLNPKSKQPVAGMWFMSVLCFFITLLAVYLGQVNTTITSIFVVSLHLSYGVPIGLRLWQNPASFVTGSFHLGHWGRPLAAVSCGWIVLTTVTFCLPSVVSKILCTVCVLHSSQ
;
A
#
# COMPACT_ATOMS: atom_id res chain seq x y z
N MET A 1 11.64 1.13 -4.45
CA MET A 1 11.39 0.44 -5.74
C MET A 1 11.66 1.29 -6.99
N VAL A 2 11.93 2.59 -6.86
CA VAL A 2 12.16 3.51 -8.00
C VAL A 2 13.19 2.99 -9.01
N TYR A 3 14.30 2.44 -8.53
CA TYR A 3 15.36 1.94 -9.42
C TYR A 3 14.94 0.72 -10.27
N ALA A 4 14.16 -0.19 -9.70
CA ALA A 4 13.67 -1.36 -10.45
C ALA A 4 12.68 -0.91 -11.55
N PHE A 5 11.75 -0.02 -11.22
CA PHE A 5 10.81 0.53 -12.19
C PHE A 5 11.47 1.40 -13.27
N SER A 6 12.54 2.13 -12.94
CA SER A 6 13.30 2.88 -13.93
C SER A 6 14.13 1.98 -14.84
N ARG A 7 14.61 0.82 -14.34
CA ARG A 7 15.26 -0.20 -15.16
C ARG A 7 14.29 -0.85 -16.14
N ASP A 8 13.06 -1.13 -15.69
CA ASP A 8 12.03 -1.77 -16.49
C ASP A 8 11.30 -0.77 -17.43
N GLY A 9 11.76 0.50 -17.47
CA GLY A 9 11.29 1.52 -18.40
C GLY A 9 9.91 2.11 -18.08
N ALA A 10 9.30 1.73 -16.95
CA ALA A 10 7.94 2.11 -16.58
C ALA A 10 7.77 3.57 -16.11
N MET A 11 8.87 4.29 -15.83
CA MET A 11 8.82 5.68 -15.36
C MET A 11 9.10 6.70 -16.48
N LEU A 12 8.29 7.77 -16.53
CA LEU A 12 8.55 8.94 -17.36
C LEU A 12 9.93 9.52 -17.03
N GLY A 13 10.81 9.64 -18.03
CA GLY A 13 12.19 10.05 -17.82
C GLY A 13 13.10 8.98 -17.20
N SER A 14 12.79 7.68 -17.35
CA SER A 14 13.52 6.52 -16.79
C SER A 14 15.06 6.60 -16.89
N ARG A 15 15.60 7.22 -17.94
CA ARG A 15 17.06 7.41 -18.13
C ARG A 15 17.72 8.26 -17.03
N TRP A 16 17.00 9.20 -16.44
CA TRP A 16 17.51 10.11 -15.41
C TRP A 16 17.52 9.42 -14.04
N TRP A 17 16.48 8.62 -13.78
CA TRP A 17 16.27 7.90 -12.52
C TRP A 17 17.06 6.58 -12.40
N ARG A 18 17.60 6.09 -13.52
CA ARG A 18 18.43 4.87 -13.57
C ARG A 18 19.91 5.13 -13.23
N GLN A 19 20.33 6.40 -13.17
CA GLN A 19 21.71 6.75 -12.89
C GLN A 19 22.07 6.43 -11.43
N LEU A 20 23.08 5.58 -11.25
CA LEU A 20 23.64 5.24 -9.95
C LEU A 20 24.88 6.10 -9.71
N ASN A 21 25.05 6.57 -8.48
CA ASN A 21 26.28 7.25 -8.11
C ASN A 21 27.45 6.24 -8.10
N PRO A 22 28.58 6.50 -8.82
CA PRO A 22 29.69 5.56 -8.94
C PRO A 22 30.36 5.19 -7.60
N LYS A 23 30.31 6.05 -6.59
CA LYS A 23 30.91 5.76 -5.27
C LYS A 23 30.01 4.91 -4.37
N SER A 24 28.75 5.29 -4.21
CA SER A 24 27.83 4.61 -3.27
C SER A 24 26.98 3.50 -3.90
N LYS A 25 26.99 3.37 -5.24
CA LYS A 25 26.08 2.47 -6.01
C LYS A 25 24.60 2.63 -5.64
N GLN A 26 24.23 3.80 -5.12
CA GLN A 26 22.88 4.13 -4.68
C GLN A 26 22.20 5.04 -5.70
N PRO A 27 20.89 4.85 -5.97
CA PRO A 27 20.11 5.70 -6.87
C PRO A 27 19.71 7.02 -6.17
N VAL A 28 20.66 7.96 -6.07
CA VAL A 28 20.48 9.24 -5.35
C VAL A 28 19.33 10.07 -5.93
N ALA A 29 19.19 10.12 -7.26
CA ALA A 29 18.09 10.83 -7.91
C ALA A 29 16.72 10.27 -7.49
N GLY A 30 16.59 8.95 -7.45
CA GLY A 30 15.34 8.29 -7.02
C GLY A 30 15.01 8.52 -5.54
N MET A 31 16.03 8.66 -4.69
CA MET A 31 15.84 9.00 -3.28
C MET A 31 15.29 10.42 -3.12
N TRP A 32 15.92 11.41 -3.79
CA TRP A 32 15.44 12.79 -3.74
C TRP A 32 14.01 12.93 -4.25
N PHE A 33 13.64 12.23 -5.33
CA PHE A 33 12.27 12.23 -5.82
C PHE A 33 11.27 11.75 -4.77
N MET A 34 11.55 10.64 -4.10
CA MET A 34 10.67 10.10 -3.06
C MET A 34 10.62 10.98 -1.82
N SER A 35 11.74 11.57 -1.42
CA SER A 35 11.81 12.51 -0.29
C SER A 35 10.98 13.77 -0.58
N VAL A 36 11.10 14.34 -1.77
CA VAL A 36 10.34 15.53 -2.19
C VAL A 36 8.84 15.21 -2.27
N LEU A 37 8.47 14.07 -2.84
CA LEU A 37 7.07 13.63 -2.90
C LEU A 37 6.46 13.46 -1.49
N CYS A 38 7.19 12.79 -0.60
CA CYS A 38 6.77 12.61 0.79
C CYS A 38 6.64 13.95 1.53
N PHE A 39 7.58 14.86 1.30
CA PHE A 39 7.56 16.20 1.88
C PHE A 39 6.31 16.98 1.45
N PHE A 40 5.96 16.98 0.17
CA PHE A 40 4.75 17.65 -0.31
C PHE A 40 3.46 17.06 0.24
N ILE A 41 3.35 15.72 0.30
CA ILE A 41 2.17 15.05 0.88
C ILE A 41 2.03 15.40 2.37
N THR A 42 3.13 15.37 3.10
CA THR A 42 3.15 15.70 4.54
C THR A 42 2.82 17.16 4.78
N LEU A 43 3.38 18.08 3.98
CA LEU A 43 3.11 19.51 4.05
C LEU A 43 1.61 19.81 3.82
N LEU A 44 1.00 19.19 2.82
CA LEU A 44 -0.43 19.31 2.54
C LEU A 44 -1.28 18.82 3.72
N ALA A 45 -0.86 17.74 4.36
CA ALA A 45 -1.57 17.14 5.49
C ALA A 45 -1.51 18.00 6.78
N VAL A 46 -0.42 18.76 6.96
CA VAL A 46 -0.29 19.73 8.07
C VAL A 46 -1.14 20.97 7.81
N TYR A 47 -1.17 21.47 6.58
CA TYR A 47 -1.98 22.65 6.23
C TYR A 47 -3.48 22.37 6.35
N LEU A 48 -3.92 21.19 5.93
CA LEU A 48 -5.31 20.76 6.01
C LEU A 48 -5.51 19.87 7.25
N GLY A 49 -5.56 20.45 8.46
CA GLY A 49 -5.56 19.70 9.73
C GLY A 49 -6.56 18.55 9.89
N GLN A 50 -7.58 18.44 9.02
CA GLN A 50 -8.58 17.35 9.02
C GLN A 50 -8.25 16.17 8.07
N VAL A 51 -7.26 16.25 7.17
CA VAL A 51 -7.08 15.25 6.10
C VAL A 51 -6.16 14.09 6.45
N ASN A 52 -5.45 14.14 7.58
CA ASN A 52 -4.45 13.14 7.98
C ASN A 52 -5.02 11.71 8.06
N THR A 53 -6.22 11.56 8.62
CA THR A 53 -6.90 10.26 8.76
C THR A 53 -7.32 9.69 7.41
N THR A 54 -7.78 10.55 6.49
CA THR A 54 -8.14 10.18 5.12
C THR A 54 -6.92 9.74 4.33
N ILE A 55 -5.83 10.50 4.37
CA ILE A 55 -4.58 10.15 3.67
C ILE A 55 -4.04 8.81 4.17
N THR A 56 -3.98 8.62 5.49
CA THR A 56 -3.48 7.37 6.09
C THR A 56 -4.31 6.17 5.63
N SER A 57 -5.64 6.30 5.61
CA SER A 57 -6.54 5.22 5.17
C SER A 57 -6.30 4.85 3.70
N ILE A 58 -6.11 5.84 2.82
CA ILE A 58 -5.80 5.61 1.40
C ILE A 58 -4.46 4.89 1.24
N PHE A 59 -3.43 5.30 1.98
CA PHE A 59 -2.11 4.65 1.96
C PHE A 59 -2.19 3.19 2.40
N VAL A 60 -2.91 2.91 3.49
CA VAL A 60 -3.09 1.57 4.02
C VAL A 60 -3.81 0.69 3.00
N VAL A 61 -4.94 1.13 2.44
CA VAL A 61 -5.71 0.38 1.44
C VAL A 61 -4.88 0.11 0.18
N SER A 62 -4.16 1.13 -0.32
CA SER A 62 -3.32 1.00 -1.52
C SER A 62 -2.23 -0.06 -1.34
N LEU A 63 -1.58 -0.07 -0.18
CA LEU A 63 -0.54 -1.04 0.14
C LEU A 63 -1.12 -2.45 0.30
N HIS A 64 -2.28 -2.59 0.96
CA HIS A 64 -2.96 -3.89 1.10
C HIS A 64 -3.36 -4.48 -0.26
N LEU A 65 -3.91 -3.67 -1.17
CA LEU A 65 -4.24 -4.11 -2.52
C LEU A 65 -2.99 -4.53 -3.29
N SER A 66 -1.90 -3.76 -3.18
CA SER A 66 -0.63 -4.10 -3.84
C SER A 66 -0.05 -5.44 -3.39
N TYR A 67 -0.17 -5.79 -2.11
CA TYR A 67 0.22 -7.11 -1.60
C TYR A 67 -0.82 -8.19 -1.90
N GLY A 68 -2.11 -7.84 -2.00
CA GLY A 68 -3.18 -8.76 -2.33
C GLY A 68 -3.02 -9.39 -3.72
N VAL A 69 -2.55 -8.63 -4.71
CA VAL A 69 -2.34 -9.11 -6.09
C VAL A 69 -1.39 -10.31 -6.17
N PRO A 70 -0.13 -10.26 -5.69
CA PRO A 70 0.78 -11.40 -5.75
C PRO A 70 0.35 -12.57 -4.87
N ILE A 71 -0.33 -12.31 -3.73
CA ILE A 71 -0.85 -13.38 -2.86
C ILE A 71 -2.02 -14.11 -3.54
N GLY A 72 -2.94 -13.37 -4.17
CA GLY A 72 -4.04 -13.93 -4.94
C GLY A 72 -3.56 -14.72 -6.15
N LEU A 73 -2.56 -14.19 -6.88
CA LEU A 73 -1.89 -14.92 -7.96
C LEU A 73 -1.27 -16.22 -7.47
N ARG A 74 -0.65 -16.24 -6.28
CA ARG A 74 -0.10 -17.45 -5.70
C ARG A 74 -1.16 -18.48 -5.31
N LEU A 75 -2.38 -18.05 -4.99
CA LEU A 75 -3.51 -18.95 -4.69
C LEU A 75 -4.13 -19.53 -5.97
N TRP A 76 -4.17 -18.74 -7.06
CA TRP A 76 -4.69 -19.15 -8.37
C TRP A 76 -3.72 -20.03 -9.16
N GLN A 77 -2.41 -19.82 -9.01
CA GLN A 77 -1.42 -20.59 -9.76
C GLN A 77 -1.31 -22.03 -9.26
N ASN A 78 -1.30 -22.97 -10.22
CA ASN A 78 -1.19 -24.40 -9.97
C ASN A 78 0.16 -24.73 -9.31
N PRO A 79 0.22 -25.60 -8.27
CA PRO A 79 1.45 -25.86 -7.51
C PRO A 79 2.50 -26.60 -8.36
N ALA A 80 2.08 -27.18 -9.50
CA ALA A 80 2.94 -27.91 -10.43
C ALA A 80 3.79 -26.99 -11.33
N SER A 81 3.52 -25.68 -11.40
CA SER A 81 4.24 -24.74 -12.26
C SER A 81 5.26 -23.86 -11.52
N PHE A 82 5.37 -23.99 -10.20
CA PHE A 82 6.29 -23.17 -9.40
C PHE A 82 7.63 -23.86 -9.21
N VAL A 83 8.70 -23.23 -9.71
CA VAL A 83 10.07 -23.59 -9.36
C VAL A 83 10.26 -23.32 -7.87
N THR A 84 10.47 -24.38 -7.10
CA THR A 84 10.60 -24.29 -5.65
C THR A 84 11.90 -23.58 -5.27
N GLY A 85 11.80 -22.41 -4.64
CA GLY A 85 12.95 -21.77 -3.99
C GLY A 85 13.43 -22.57 -2.77
N SER A 86 14.69 -22.36 -2.36
CA SER A 86 15.39 -23.06 -1.26
C SER A 86 14.61 -23.11 0.07
N PHE A 87 13.66 -22.20 0.27
CA PHE A 87 12.73 -22.19 1.41
C PHE A 87 11.30 -22.52 0.96
N HIS A 88 10.75 -23.63 1.43
CA HIS A 88 9.39 -24.10 1.14
C HIS A 88 8.60 -24.32 2.43
N LEU A 89 7.48 -23.62 2.60
CA LEU A 89 6.54 -23.83 3.72
C LEU A 89 5.65 -25.09 3.55
N GLY A 90 5.96 -25.96 2.58
CA GLY A 90 5.21 -27.18 2.30
C GLY A 90 3.71 -26.91 2.11
N HIS A 91 2.88 -27.73 2.77
CA HIS A 91 1.42 -27.66 2.65
C HIS A 91 0.80 -26.41 3.33
N TRP A 92 1.50 -25.78 4.28
CA TRP A 92 1.00 -24.64 5.05
C TRP A 92 1.00 -23.32 4.27
N GLY A 93 1.67 -23.25 3.12
CA GLY A 93 1.73 -22.02 2.32
C GLY A 93 0.37 -21.58 1.75
N ARG A 94 -0.50 -22.54 1.38
CA ARG A 94 -1.84 -22.28 0.82
C ARG A 94 -2.84 -21.76 1.85
N PRO A 95 -3.02 -22.39 3.04
CA PRO A 95 -3.93 -21.86 4.05
C PRO A 95 -3.48 -20.47 4.53
N LEU A 96 -2.17 -20.22 4.68
CA LEU A 96 -1.68 -18.88 5.03
C LEU A 96 -2.00 -17.83 3.96
N ALA A 97 -1.88 -18.17 2.68
CA ALA A 97 -2.25 -17.28 1.59
C ALA A 97 -3.76 -16.99 1.58
N ALA A 98 -4.61 -17.99 1.83
CA ALA A 98 -6.06 -17.82 1.94
C ALA A 98 -6.44 -16.93 3.14
N VAL A 99 -5.84 -17.17 4.31
CA VAL A 99 -6.05 -16.33 5.51
C VAL A 99 -5.59 -14.89 5.25
N SER A 100 -4.46 -14.71 4.57
CA SER A 100 -3.94 -13.39 4.21
C SER A 100 -4.85 -12.65 3.22
N CYS A 101 -5.38 -13.34 2.20
CA CYS A 101 -6.40 -12.78 1.31
C CYS A 101 -7.67 -12.38 2.07
N GLY A 102 -8.17 -13.25 2.95
CA GLY A 102 -9.33 -12.95 3.80
C GLY A 102 -9.09 -11.72 4.69
N TRP A 103 -7.88 -11.62 5.27
CA TRP A 103 -7.48 -10.46 6.07
C TRP A 103 -7.43 -9.17 5.26
N ILE A 104 -6.86 -9.18 4.05
CA ILE A 104 -6.80 -8.01 3.16
C ILE A 104 -8.20 -7.54 2.77
N VAL A 105 -9.12 -8.47 2.48
CA VAL A 105 -10.52 -8.13 2.17
C VAL A 105 -11.18 -7.51 3.39
N LEU A 106 -11.01 -8.11 4.57
CA LEU A 106 -11.57 -7.61 5.82
C LEU A 106 -11.07 -6.19 6.12
N THR A 107 -9.75 -5.94 6.08
CA THR A 107 -9.20 -4.60 6.36
C THR A 107 -9.63 -3.58 5.32
N THR A 108 -9.69 -3.95 4.04
CA THR A 108 -10.18 -3.06 2.98
C THR A 108 -11.63 -2.66 3.24
N VAL A 109 -12.50 -3.61 3.58
CA VAL A 109 -13.89 -3.31 3.93
C VAL A 109 -13.98 -2.42 5.18
N THR A 110 -13.19 -2.68 6.22
CA THR A 110 -13.18 -1.84 7.43
C THR A 110 -12.72 -0.40 7.17
N PHE A 111 -11.72 -0.19 6.30
CA PHE A 111 -11.24 1.14 5.94
C PHE A 111 -12.12 1.86 4.91
N CYS A 112 -12.83 1.12 4.05
CA CYS A 112 -13.82 1.67 3.13
C CYS A 112 -15.19 1.88 3.79
N LEU A 113 -15.49 1.18 4.88
CA LEU A 113 -16.68 1.39 5.70
C LEU A 113 -16.62 2.84 6.20
N PRO A 114 -17.56 3.68 5.76
CA PRO A 114 -17.40 5.10 5.91
C PRO A 114 -17.42 5.47 7.40
N SER A 115 -16.54 6.39 7.79
CA SER A 115 -16.59 7.15 9.04
C SER A 115 -17.92 7.92 9.23
N VAL A 116 -18.87 7.78 8.30
CA VAL A 116 -20.27 8.17 8.47
C VAL A 116 -20.92 7.48 9.66
N VAL A 117 -20.54 6.27 10.07
CA VAL A 117 -21.13 5.69 11.30
C VAL A 117 -20.76 6.55 12.51
N SER A 118 -19.55 7.10 12.57
CA SER A 118 -19.14 8.03 13.63
C SER A 118 -19.84 9.39 13.54
N LYS A 119 -20.04 9.94 12.34
CA LYS A 119 -20.80 11.20 12.17
C LYS A 119 -22.30 11.03 12.42
N ILE A 120 -22.89 9.92 11.99
CA ILE A 120 -24.31 9.58 12.17
C ILE A 120 -24.59 9.28 13.65
N LEU A 121 -23.74 8.51 14.35
CA LEU A 121 -23.88 8.34 15.81
C LEU A 121 -23.71 9.66 16.56
N CYS A 122 -22.78 10.52 16.16
CA CYS A 122 -22.61 11.82 16.81
C CYS A 122 -23.81 12.75 16.56
N THR A 123 -24.33 12.82 15.34
CA THR A 123 -25.55 13.59 15.02
C THR A 123 -26.79 13.01 15.71
N VAL A 124 -26.93 11.68 15.79
CA VAL A 124 -28.04 11.02 16.49
C VAL A 124 -27.93 11.18 18.02
N CYS A 125 -26.73 11.08 18.60
CA CYS A 125 -26.51 11.34 20.03
C CYS A 125 -26.71 12.82 20.39
N VAL A 126 -26.29 13.76 19.53
CA VAL A 126 -26.55 15.20 19.73
C VAL A 126 -28.04 15.50 19.61
N LEU A 127 -28.75 14.90 18.65
CA LEU A 127 -30.21 15.04 18.53
C LEU A 127 -30.97 14.44 19.71
N HIS A 128 -30.50 13.33 20.29
CA HIS A 128 -31.11 12.71 21.48
C HIS A 128 -30.75 13.42 22.79
N SER A 129 -29.76 14.33 22.81
CA SER A 129 -29.40 15.15 23.98
C SER A 129 -30.06 16.53 23.98
N SER A 130 -30.81 16.89 22.92
CA SER A 130 -31.56 18.15 22.79
C SER A 130 -33.09 17.98 22.92
N GLN A 131 -33.55 16.81 23.38
CA GLN A 131 -34.91 16.54 23.89
C GLN A 131 -34.79 16.18 25.37
#